data_AF-X1ETV5-F1
#
_entry.id   AF-X1ETV5-F1
#
_cell.length_a   1.000
_cell.length_b   1.000
_cell.length_c   1.000
_cell.angle_alpha   90.00
_cell.angle_beta   90.00
_cell.angle_gamma   90.00
#
_symmetry.space_group_name_H-M   'P 1'
#
loop_
_entity.id
_entity.type
_entity.pdbx_description
1 polymer ?
#
loop_
_entity_poly.entity_id
_entity_poly.type
_entity_poly.pdbx_seq_one_letter_code
_entity_poly.pdbx_strand_id
1 'polypeptide(L)' 'MGLGDIVMPGILVAATYHYAIINELPRLPVALGVIIGTLAGFIVLMTFVTKGKPQAGLPCLCGGAILGYIIS' A
#
# COMPACT_ATOMS: atom_id res chain seq x y z
N MET A 1 -3.49 -12.42 9.89
CA MET A 1 -2.90 -11.88 8.64
C MET A 1 -1.83 -12.85 8.18
N GLY A 2 -1.85 -13.29 6.93
CA GLY A 2 -0.78 -14.13 6.37
C GLY A 2 0.44 -13.28 6.02
N LEU A 3 1.64 -13.87 6.08
CA LEU A 3 2.90 -13.17 5.81
C LEU A 3 2.91 -12.55 4.38
N GLY A 4 2.23 -13.19 3.42
CA GLY A 4 2.08 -12.68 2.06
C GLY A 4 1.22 -11.40 1.90
N ASP A 5 0.38 -11.08 2.88
CA ASP A 5 -0.50 -9.88 2.84
C ASP A 5 0.32 -8.59 3.01
N ILE A 6 1.41 -8.66 3.77
CA ILE A 6 2.37 -7.57 3.96
C ILE A 6 3.38 -7.49 2.79
N VAL A 7 3.76 -8.64 2.22
CA VAL A 7 4.78 -8.70 1.16
C VAL A 7 4.29 -8.09 -0.16
N MET A 8 3.03 -8.30 -0.53
CA MET A 8 2.46 -7.77 -1.79
C MET A 8 2.52 -6.23 -1.92
N PRO A 9 2.01 -5.44 -0.96
CA PRO A 9 2.15 -3.99 -1.01
C PRO A 9 3.60 -3.53 -0.82
N GLY A 10 4.42 -4.29 -0.08
CA GLY A 10 5.85 -4.00 0.07
C GLY A 10 6.62 -4.06 -1.27
N ILE A 11 6.27 -5.01 -2.15
CA ILE A 11 6.83 -5.10 -3.50
C ILE A 11 6.44 -3.88 -4.35
N LEU A 12 5.21 -3.37 -4.22
CA LEU A 12 4.77 -2.17 -4.94
C LEU A 12 5.54 -0.91 -4.50
N VAL A 13 5.83 -0.77 -3.20
CA VAL A 13 6.67 0.32 -2.67
C VAL A 13 8.11 0.23 -3.23
N ALA A 14 8.70 -0.97 -3.25
CA ALA A 14 10.04 -1.16 -3.79
C ALA A 14 10.10 -0.86 -5.31
N ALA A 15 9.08 -1.29 -6.06
CA ALA A 15 8.98 -1.04 -7.50
C ALA A 15 8.82 0.45 -7.82
N THR A 16 7.98 1.18 -7.08
CA THR A 16 7.77 2.62 -7.27
C THR A 16 9.01 3.44 -6.91
N TYR A 17 9.74 3.06 -5.86
CA TYR A 17 11.04 3.67 -5.54
C TYR A 17 12.07 3.45 -6.65
N HIS A 18 12.15 2.24 -7.21
CA HIS A 18 13.07 1.94 -8.31
C HIS A 18 12.68 2.65 -9.61
N TYR A 19 11.38 2.75 -9.90
CA TYR A 19 10.87 3.51 -11.05
C TYR A 19 11.18 5.01 -10.94
N ALA A 20 11.08 5.59 -9.73
CA ALA A 20 11.43 6.99 -9.50
C ALA A 20 12.94 7.26 -9.68
N ILE A 21 13.81 6.27 -9.41
CA ILE A 21 15.26 6.37 -9.69
C ILE A 21 15.52 6.46 -11.19
N ILE A 22 14.79 5.69 -12.01
CA ILE A 22 15.00 5.62 -13.46
C ILE A 22 14.54 6.91 -14.17
N ASN A 23 13.54 7.62 -13.62
CA ASN A 23 12.91 8.77 -14.27
C ASN A 23 13.35 10.14 -13.70
N GLU A 24 14.38 10.21 -12.84
CA GLU A 24 14.85 11.43 -12.16
C GLU A 24 13.76 12.26 -11.43
N LEU A 25 12.62 11.64 -11.10
CA LEU A 25 11.55 12.27 -10.34
C LEU A 25 11.91 12.32 -8.84
N PRO A 26 11.25 13.20 -8.05
CA PRO A 26 11.44 13.22 -6.61
C PRO A 26 10.99 11.88 -5.98
N ARG A 27 11.98 11.04 -5.67
CA ARG A 27 11.88 9.67 -5.13
C ARG A 27 11.15 9.55 -3.78
N LEU A 28 11.26 10.60 -2.96
CA LEU A 28 10.75 10.63 -1.58
C LEU A 28 9.22 10.80 -1.49
N PRO A 29 8.58 11.77 -2.17
CA PRO A 29 7.13 11.95 -2.09
C PRO A 29 6.37 10.73 -2.61
N VAL A 30 6.76 10.15 -3.76
CA VAL A 30 6.07 9.00 -4.36
C VAL A 30 6.12 7.77 -3.46
N ALA A 31 7.30 7.43 -2.94
CA ALA A 31 7.43 6.30 -2.03
C ALA A 31 6.67 6.53 -0.70
N LEU A 32 6.70 7.76 -0.17
CA LEU A 32 5.94 8.12 1.03
C LEU A 32 4.43 8.04 0.80
N GLY A 33 3.94 8.49 -0.36
CA GLY A 33 2.52 8.42 -0.73
C GLY A 33 2.00 6.98 -0.78
N VAL A 34 2.77 6.07 -1.39
CA VAL A 34 2.43 4.63 -1.41
C VAL A 34 2.46 4.04 -0.01
N ILE A 35 3.47 4.34 0.81
CA ILE A 35 3.55 3.88 2.21
C ILE A 35 2.33 4.37 3.01
N ILE A 36 2.01 5.66 2.94
CA ILE A 36 0.86 6.25 3.63
C ILE A 36 -0.45 5.60 3.14
N GLY A 37 -0.58 5.36 1.83
CA GLY A 37 -1.73 4.67 1.24
C GLY A 37 -1.88 3.23 1.73
N THR A 38 -0.79 2.47 1.84
CA THR A 38 -0.82 1.11 2.42
C THR A 38 -1.22 1.11 3.89
N LEU A 39 -0.75 2.10 4.66
CA LEU A 39 -1.08 2.27 6.08
C LEU A 39 -2.56 2.64 6.27
N ALA A 40 -3.09 3.53 5.43
CA ALA A 40 -4.51 3.85 5.40
C ALA A 40 -5.37 2.63 5.03
N GLY A 41 -4.96 1.86 4.02
CA GLY A 41 -5.61 0.60 3.64
C GLY A 41 -5.63 -0.43 4.77
N PHE A 42 -4.54 -0.51 5.56
CA PHE A 42 -4.45 -1.35 6.75
C PHE A 42 -5.42 -0.91 7.85
N ILE A 43 -5.52 0.40 8.14
CA ILE A 43 -6.45 0.95 9.15
C ILE A 43 -7.91 0.64 8.78
N VAL A 44 -8.27 0.80 7.50
CA VAL A 44 -9.62 0.48 7.00
C VAL A 44 -9.91 -1.01 7.20
N LEU A 45 -8.97 -1.89 6.89
CA LEU A 45 -9.09 -3.33 7.12
C LEU A 45 -9.27 -3.69 8.59
N MET A 46 -8.46 -3.11 9.46
CA MET A 46 -8.53 -3.33 10.91
C MET A 46 -9.92 -2.96 11.44
N THR A 47 -10.53 -1.91 10.89
CA THR A 47 -11.88 -1.43 11.21
C THR A 47 -12.97 -2.39 10.69
N PHE A 48 -12.80 -2.98 9.51
CA PHE A 48 -13.71 -4.00 8.98
C PHE A 48 -13.62 -5.33 9.72
N VAL A 49 -12.41 -5.73 10.13
CA VAL A 49 -12.16 -6.93 10.93
C VAL A 49 -12.82 -6.82 12.31
N THR A 50 -12.74 -5.66 12.97
CA THR A 50 -13.42 -5.43 14.26
C THR A 50 -14.94 -5.43 14.14
N LYS A 51 -15.49 -5.19 12.94
CA LYS A 51 -16.92 -5.30 12.63
C LYS A 51 -17.42 -6.74 12.42
N GLY A 52 -16.56 -7.75 12.59
CA GLY A 52 -16.95 -9.17 12.56
C GLY A 52 -17.23 -9.73 11.17
N LYS A 53 -16.98 -8.96 10.09
CA LYS A 53 -17.07 -9.44 8.71
C LYS A 53 -15.66 -9.79 8.21
N PRO A 54 -15.29 -11.07 8.12
CA PRO A 54 -13.98 -11.46 7.61
C PRO A 54 -13.90 -11.10 6.13
N GLN A 55 -13.21 -10.01 5.81
CA GLN A 55 -12.92 -9.58 4.45
C GLN A 55 -11.49 -10.01 4.11
N ALA A 56 -11.23 -10.34 2.85
CA ALA A 56 -9.88 -10.62 2.39
C ALA A 56 -8.96 -9.41 2.68
N GLY A 57 -7.80 -9.67 3.29
CA GLY A 57 -6.79 -8.62 3.58
C GLY A 57 -6.19 -8.03 2.29
N LEU A 58 -5.96 -8.91 1.32
CA LEU A 58 -5.24 -8.59 0.09
C LEU A 58 -5.84 -7.42 -0.73
N PRO A 59 -7.17 -7.35 -0.99
CA PRO A 59 -7.75 -6.28 -1.81
C PRO A 59 -7.70 -4.89 -1.14
N CYS A 60 -7.83 -4.82 0.18
CA CYS A 60 -7.84 -3.53 0.88
C CYS A 60 -6.42 -2.98 1.08
N LEU A 61 -5.41 -3.84 1.33
CA LEU A 61 -4.01 -3.39 1.39
C LEU A 61 -3.49 -2.98 0.02
N CYS A 62 -3.70 -3.81 -1.01
CA CYS A 62 -3.28 -3.48 -2.37
C CYS A 62 -4.07 -2.28 -2.93
N GLY A 63 -5.37 -2.16 -2.64
CA GLY A 63 -6.18 -1.01 -3.03
C GLY A 63 -5.70 0.31 -2.40
N GLY A 64 -5.33 0.29 -1.11
CA GLY A 64 -4.73 1.45 -0.44
C GLY A 64 -3.36 1.84 -1.02
N ALA A 65 -2.55 0.84 -1.38
CA ALA A 65 -1.27 1.05 -2.05
C ALA A 65 -1.41 1.72 -3.42
N ILE A 66 -2.37 1.26 -4.23
CA ILE A 66 -2.66 1.81 -5.57
C ILE A 66 -3.22 3.23 -5.46
N LEU A 67 -4.12 3.50 -4.52
CA LEU A 67 -4.63 4.86 -4.27
C LEU A 67 -3.50 5.80 -3.82
N GLY A 68 -2.61 5.33 -2.94
CA GLY A 68 -1.43 6.08 -2.53
C GLY A 68 -0.45 6.38 -3.67
N TYR A 69 -0.37 5.49 -4.66
CA TYR A 69 0.40 5.72 -5.89
C TYR A 69 -0.27 6.75 -6.81
N ILE A 70 -1.59 6.69 -7.01
CA ILE A 70 -2.31 7.62 -7.91
C ILE A 70 -2.32 9.06 -7.36
N ILE A 71 -2.34 9.21 -6.03
CA ILE A 71 -2.40 10.51 -5.36
C ILE A 71 -1.02 11.20 -5.31
N SER A 72 0.07 10.45 -5.44
CA SER A 72 1.44 10.94 -5.24
C SER A 72 2.22 11.17 -6.53
#